data_AF-A0A7R9C303-F1
#
_entry.id   AF-A0A7R9C303-F1
#
_cell.length_a   1.000
_cell.length_b   1.000
_cell.length_c   1.000
_cell.angle_alpha   90.00
_cell.angle_beta   90.00
_cell.angle_gamma   90.00
#
_symmetry.space_group_name_H-M   'P 1'
#
loop_
_entity.id
_entity.type
_entity.pdbx_description
1 polymer ?
#
loop_
_entity_poly.entity_id
_entity_poly.type
_entity_poly.pdbx_seq_one_letter_code
_entity_poly.pdbx_strand_id
1 'polypeptide(L)'
;MHRDERSKPYVETRTVDERGCQLVFNHLPPLPDASNHVSTRFRASLLLATLLLVLASCFSLSRGAATTPPAQLLQDEVTMEFQITTMWDSVPVQHNPVSLTLTGKEDHLELRVEAPFFNDVAPPCAEPGPCFGLWDYEVVEAFFLAPDNKYIEIEVGPLGHHLILLLNGERNAIAQELPMEYSVTSQEIGGTWTATAKIPVGYFPPKVERWNAYAIHNNASNPLKRDYQSLFPVPTGELPAPDL
;
A
#
# COMPACT_ATOMS: atom_id res chain seq x y z
N MET A 1 -11.92 52.20 24.25
CA MET A 1 -11.18 52.41 22.99
C MET A 1 -10.37 51.15 22.75
N HIS A 2 -10.91 50.15 22.02
CA HIS A 2 -10.63 49.88 20.58
C HIS A 2 -9.11 49.93 20.27
N ARG A 3 -8.45 48.88 19.75
CA ARG A 3 -8.89 47.98 18.67
C ARG A 3 -8.10 46.65 18.68
N ASP A 4 -8.79 45.64 18.16
CA ASP A 4 -8.36 44.32 17.67
C ASP A 4 -7.42 44.48 16.46
N GLU A 5 -6.31 43.71 16.41
CA GLU A 5 -5.63 43.36 15.15
C GLU A 5 -5.11 41.91 15.21
N ARG A 6 -5.91 41.03 14.61
CA ARG A 6 -5.54 39.69 14.15
C ARG A 6 -4.30 39.72 13.25
N SER A 7 -3.26 38.99 13.63
CA SER A 7 -2.24 38.51 12.69
C SER A 7 -2.48 37.03 12.38
N LYS A 8 -2.67 36.76 11.09
CA LYS A 8 -3.06 35.50 10.44
C LYS A 8 -2.06 34.35 10.67
N PRO A 9 -2.49 33.08 10.54
CA PRO A 9 -1.56 31.95 10.50
C PRO A 9 -0.73 32.01 9.23
N TYR A 10 0.58 31.85 9.38
CA TYR A 10 1.53 31.66 8.30
C TYR A 10 1.31 30.26 7.72
N VAL A 11 0.59 30.19 6.60
CA VAL A 11 0.58 29.00 5.72
C VAL A 11 1.78 29.18 4.79
N GLU A 12 2.91 28.59 5.17
CA GLU A 12 4.02 28.40 4.24
C GLU A 12 3.69 27.16 3.41
N THR A 13 3.11 27.34 2.23
CA THR A 13 3.12 26.31 1.19
C THR A 13 4.57 26.18 0.72
N ARG A 14 5.36 25.37 1.42
CA ARG A 14 6.61 24.87 0.87
C ARG A 14 6.24 23.91 -0.25
N THR A 15 6.49 24.30 -1.49
CA THR A 15 6.64 23.36 -2.60
C THR A 15 7.91 22.57 -2.30
N VAL A 16 7.77 21.47 -1.56
CA VAL A 16 8.86 20.55 -1.29
C VAL A 16 8.94 19.60 -2.48
N ASP A 17 10.15 19.41 -2.98
CA ASP A 17 10.49 18.43 -4.01
C ASP A 17 10.28 17.03 -3.41
N GLU A 18 9.09 16.45 -3.62
CA GLU A 18 8.66 15.13 -3.12
C GLU A 18 9.35 14.01 -3.90
N ARG A 19 10.68 13.82 -3.73
CA ARG A 19 11.51 12.79 -4.43
C ARG A 19 11.30 11.34 -3.92
N GLY A 20 10.05 10.97 -3.62
CA GLY A 20 9.64 9.63 -3.22
C GLY A 20 9.24 8.78 -4.43
N CYS A 21 9.25 7.45 -4.28
CA CYS A 21 8.98 6.54 -5.39
C CYS A 21 7.59 6.78 -5.98
N GLN A 22 7.54 7.32 -7.20
CA GLN A 22 6.26 7.66 -7.79
C GLN A 22 5.49 6.41 -8.24
N LEU A 23 4.20 6.37 -7.90
CA LEU A 23 3.23 5.50 -8.55
C LEU A 23 3.25 5.69 -10.08
N VAL A 24 3.76 4.71 -10.81
CA VAL A 24 3.58 4.66 -12.25
C VAL A 24 2.19 4.10 -12.57
N PHE A 25 1.19 5.00 -12.55
CA PHE A 25 -0.23 4.64 -12.68
C PHE A 25 -0.61 3.92 -13.99
N ASN A 26 0.20 4.08 -15.04
CA ASN A 26 -0.08 3.54 -16.37
C ASN A 26 0.02 2.01 -16.45
N HIS A 27 0.63 1.34 -15.46
CA HIS A 27 0.87 -0.11 -15.48
C HIS A 27 0.27 -0.87 -14.29
N LEU A 28 -0.50 -0.20 -13.42
CA LEU A 28 -1.07 -0.88 -12.26
C LEU A 28 -2.24 -1.78 -12.64
N PRO A 29 -2.23 -3.05 -12.23
CA PRO A 29 -3.40 -3.90 -12.39
C PRO A 29 -4.55 -3.39 -11.49
N PRO A 30 -5.81 -3.67 -11.85
CA PRO A 30 -6.93 -3.45 -10.95
C PRO A 30 -6.76 -4.30 -9.68
N LEU A 31 -7.33 -3.84 -8.57
CA LEU A 31 -7.42 -4.64 -7.35
C LEU A 31 -8.07 -6.01 -7.64
N PRO A 32 -7.55 -7.11 -7.07
CA PRO A 32 -8.17 -8.42 -7.22
C PRO A 32 -9.60 -8.42 -6.68
N ASP A 33 -10.51 -9.11 -7.38
CA ASP A 33 -11.88 -9.30 -6.90
C ASP A 33 -11.89 -10.26 -5.71
N ALA A 34 -12.40 -9.80 -4.55
CA ALA A 34 -12.55 -10.58 -3.33
C ALA A 34 -13.44 -11.82 -3.49
N SER A 35 -14.18 -11.93 -4.59
CA SER A 35 -15.10 -13.05 -4.87
C SER A 35 -14.42 -14.42 -5.12
N ASN A 36 -13.09 -14.48 -5.26
CA ASN A 36 -12.38 -15.70 -5.69
C ASN A 36 -11.55 -16.44 -4.62
N HIS A 37 -11.50 -16.00 -3.36
CA HIS A 37 -10.76 -16.71 -2.30
C HIS A 37 -11.68 -17.29 -1.21
N VAL A 38 -12.48 -18.30 -1.57
CA VAL A 38 -13.03 -19.23 -0.57
C VAL A 38 -12.06 -20.38 -0.38
N SER A 39 -11.27 -20.32 0.70
CA SER A 39 -10.50 -21.48 1.17
C SER A 39 -11.47 -22.58 1.62
N THR A 40 -11.77 -23.51 0.73
CA THR A 40 -12.56 -24.71 1.08
C THR A 40 -11.66 -25.71 1.79
N ARG A 41 -11.69 -25.69 3.13
CA ARG A 41 -11.19 -26.82 3.93
C ARG A 41 -12.06 -28.05 3.63
N PHE A 42 -11.53 -28.97 2.81
CA PHE A 42 -12.12 -30.28 2.58
C PHE A 42 -12.21 -31.05 3.91
N ARG A 43 -13.42 -31.15 4.47
CA ARG A 43 -13.75 -32.22 5.41
C ARG A 43 -14.26 -33.41 4.60
N ALA A 44 -13.42 -34.44 4.49
CA ALA A 44 -13.83 -35.73 3.99
C ALA A 44 -14.89 -36.32 4.92
N SER A 45 -16.08 -36.59 4.40
CA SER A 45 -17.05 -37.49 5.02
C SER A 45 -17.84 -38.17 3.91
N LEU A 46 -17.63 -39.49 3.82
CA LEU A 46 -18.37 -40.45 3.02
C LEU A 46 -19.88 -40.28 3.23
N LEU A 47 -20.66 -40.27 2.14
CA LEU A 47 -21.85 -41.12 1.99
C LEU A 47 -22.40 -41.07 0.55
N LEU A 48 -22.72 -42.27 0.05
CA LEU A 48 -23.25 -42.59 -1.27
C LEU A 48 -24.70 -42.09 -1.49
N ALA A 49 -25.03 -41.87 -2.77
CA ALA A 49 -26.20 -42.39 -3.52
C ALA A 49 -27.17 -41.38 -4.17
N THR A 50 -27.28 -41.57 -5.50
CA THR A 50 -28.49 -41.57 -6.37
C THR A 50 -29.20 -40.27 -6.80
N LEU A 51 -28.88 -39.85 -8.03
CA LEU A 51 -29.75 -39.64 -9.23
C LEU A 51 -31.22 -39.18 -9.06
N LEU A 52 -31.58 -38.01 -9.62
CA LEU A 52 -32.84 -37.78 -10.36
C LEU A 52 -32.83 -36.46 -11.19
N LEU A 53 -33.23 -36.56 -12.47
CA LEU A 53 -33.48 -35.47 -13.44
C LEU A 53 -34.77 -34.70 -13.13
N VAL A 54 -34.81 -33.37 -13.35
CA VAL A 54 -35.96 -32.64 -13.95
C VAL A 54 -35.49 -31.38 -14.70
N LEU A 55 -36.08 -31.16 -15.88
CA LEU A 55 -35.89 -30.07 -16.85
C LEU A 55 -36.63 -28.76 -16.51
N ALA A 56 -36.19 -27.70 -17.20
CA ALA A 56 -36.90 -26.48 -17.61
C ALA A 56 -36.92 -25.29 -16.64
N SER A 57 -36.31 -24.18 -17.08
CA SER A 57 -37.08 -23.05 -17.64
C SER A 57 -36.15 -21.93 -18.13
N CYS A 58 -36.42 -21.45 -19.34
CA CYS A 58 -35.84 -20.23 -19.89
C CYS A 58 -36.24 -19.03 -19.04
N PHE A 59 -35.25 -18.33 -18.48
CA PHE A 59 -35.36 -16.89 -18.22
C PHE A 59 -34.13 -16.22 -18.83
N SER A 60 -34.36 -15.57 -19.98
CA SER A 60 -33.48 -14.51 -20.45
C SER A 60 -33.69 -13.32 -19.52
N LEU A 61 -32.80 -13.14 -18.55
CA LEU A 61 -32.56 -11.82 -17.98
C LEU A 61 -31.17 -11.36 -18.43
N SER A 62 -31.18 -10.19 -19.07
CA SER A 62 -30.03 -9.39 -19.42
C SER A 62 -29.02 -9.36 -18.27
N ARG A 63 -27.82 -9.92 -18.51
CA ARG A 63 -26.63 -9.63 -17.71
C ARG A 63 -26.22 -8.18 -18.02
N GLY A 64 -26.89 -7.23 -17.39
CA GLY A 64 -26.26 -5.95 -17.10
C GLY A 64 -25.10 -6.27 -16.16
N ALA A 65 -23.87 -6.05 -16.62
CA ALA A 65 -22.69 -6.09 -15.77
C ALA A 65 -22.85 -4.95 -14.74
N ALA A 66 -23.42 -5.27 -13.59
CA ALA A 66 -23.38 -4.41 -12.43
C ALA A 66 -21.94 -4.45 -11.94
N THR A 67 -21.20 -3.38 -12.24
CA THR A 67 -19.89 -3.10 -11.68
C THR A 67 -20.02 -2.95 -10.17
N THR A 68 -19.57 -3.95 -9.42
CA THR A 68 -19.45 -3.86 -7.97
C THR A 68 -18.38 -2.79 -7.65
N PRO A 69 -18.70 -1.71 -6.90
CA PRO A 69 -17.70 -0.72 -6.52
C PRO A 69 -16.72 -1.31 -5.49
N PRO A 70 -15.44 -0.90 -5.48
CA PRO A 70 -14.44 -1.34 -4.49
C PRO A 70 -14.69 -0.93 -3.02
N ALA A 71 -15.89 -0.44 -2.69
CA ALA A 71 -16.30 -0.22 -1.31
C ALA A 71 -16.54 -1.55 -0.54
N GLN A 72 -16.61 -2.69 -1.24
CA GLN A 72 -16.73 -4.01 -0.61
C GLN A 72 -15.39 -4.64 -0.17
N LEU A 73 -14.24 -4.04 -0.50
CA LEU A 73 -12.96 -4.44 0.12
C LEU A 73 -12.85 -4.00 1.59
N LEU A 74 -13.76 -3.15 2.05
CA LEU A 74 -13.77 -2.54 3.38
C LEU A 74 -14.92 -3.04 4.29
N GLN A 75 -15.69 -4.06 3.88
CA GLN A 75 -16.88 -4.51 4.61
C GLN A 75 -16.89 -5.98 5.04
N ASP A 76 -15.94 -6.78 4.57
CA ASP A 76 -15.73 -8.15 5.02
C ASP A 76 -14.27 -8.26 5.49
N GLU A 77 -13.97 -9.16 6.45
CA GLU A 77 -12.60 -9.43 6.93
C GLU A 77 -11.72 -10.10 5.85
N VAL A 78 -11.71 -9.55 4.64
CA VAL A 78 -10.97 -10.02 3.49
C VAL A 78 -9.50 -9.75 3.74
N THR A 79 -8.73 -10.82 3.66
CA THR A 79 -7.27 -10.78 3.75
C THR A 79 -6.68 -11.05 2.37
N MET A 80 -5.74 -10.22 1.94
CA MET A 80 -4.99 -10.38 0.71
C MET A 80 -3.50 -10.41 1.02
N GLU A 81 -2.74 -11.23 0.32
CA GLU A 81 -1.30 -11.42 0.52
C GLU A 81 -0.54 -11.15 -0.77
N PHE A 82 0.56 -10.41 -0.66
CA PHE A 82 1.39 -9.97 -1.76
C PHE A 82 2.87 -10.10 -1.43
N GLN A 83 3.70 -10.20 -2.47
CA GLN A 83 5.15 -10.21 -2.33
C GLN A 83 5.82 -9.30 -3.36
N ILE A 84 6.71 -8.44 -2.89
CA ILE A 84 7.63 -7.69 -3.76
C ILE A 84 8.82 -8.60 -4.04
N THR A 85 8.91 -9.08 -5.27
CA THR A 85 9.95 -10.03 -5.72
C THR A 85 10.86 -9.44 -6.80
N THR A 86 10.63 -8.18 -7.17
CA THR A 86 11.31 -7.48 -8.26
C THR A 86 11.73 -6.09 -7.86
N MET A 87 12.88 -5.66 -8.39
CA MET A 87 13.26 -4.27 -8.53
C MET A 87 12.21 -3.52 -9.37
N TRP A 88 12.21 -2.19 -9.27
CA TRP A 88 11.28 -1.31 -10.00
C TRP A 88 11.23 -1.55 -11.52
N ASP A 89 12.33 -2.02 -12.12
CA ASP A 89 12.51 -2.27 -13.55
C ASP A 89 12.33 -3.75 -13.97
N SER A 90 11.59 -4.52 -13.17
CA SER A 90 11.27 -5.94 -13.38
C SER A 90 12.47 -6.90 -13.24
N VAL A 91 13.62 -6.44 -12.75
CA VAL A 91 14.75 -7.32 -12.41
C VAL A 91 14.46 -8.05 -11.09
N PRO A 92 14.70 -9.37 -10.95
CA PRO A 92 14.46 -10.07 -9.68
C PRO A 92 15.37 -9.58 -8.54
N VAL A 93 14.80 -9.44 -7.34
CA VAL A 93 15.56 -9.13 -6.12
C VAL A 93 16.50 -10.29 -5.76
N GLN A 94 17.61 -9.98 -5.08
CA GLN A 94 18.65 -10.96 -4.71
C GLN A 94 18.69 -11.28 -3.20
N HIS A 95 17.56 -11.10 -2.52
CA HIS A 95 17.34 -11.42 -1.11
C HIS A 95 15.91 -11.94 -0.89
N ASN A 96 15.52 -12.21 0.35
CA ASN A 96 14.15 -12.63 0.67
C ASN A 96 13.13 -11.56 0.26
N PRO A 97 11.98 -11.91 -0.34
CA PRO A 97 10.95 -10.95 -0.72
C PRO A 97 10.39 -10.17 0.47
N VAL A 98 9.89 -8.96 0.21
CA VAL A 98 9.01 -8.24 1.15
C VAL A 98 7.61 -8.81 1.02
N SER A 99 7.02 -9.23 2.13
CA SER A 99 5.65 -9.74 2.20
C SER A 99 4.71 -8.69 2.79
N LEU A 100 3.57 -8.51 2.14
CA LEU A 100 2.52 -7.55 2.53
C LEU A 100 1.21 -8.30 2.71
N THR A 101 0.53 -8.08 3.83
CA THR A 101 -0.83 -8.58 4.06
C THR A 101 -1.75 -7.39 4.28
N LEU A 102 -2.79 -7.30 3.46
CA LEU A 102 -3.87 -6.30 3.57
C LEU A 102 -5.10 -6.97 4.16
N THR A 103 -5.60 -6.46 5.29
CA THR A 103 -6.84 -6.95 5.91
C THR A 103 -7.84 -5.80 6.04
N GLY A 104 -9.00 -5.93 5.40
CA GLY A 104 -10.11 -5.00 5.58
C GLY A 104 -10.73 -5.13 6.97
N LYS A 105 -10.87 -4.01 7.70
CA LYS A 105 -11.62 -3.90 8.96
C LYS A 105 -12.67 -2.78 8.85
N GLU A 106 -13.57 -2.71 9.82
CA GLU A 106 -14.71 -1.76 9.79
C GLU A 106 -14.25 -0.29 9.72
N ASP A 107 -13.23 0.07 10.49
CA ASP A 107 -12.76 1.45 10.68
C ASP A 107 -11.34 1.70 10.13
N HIS A 108 -10.61 0.66 9.74
CA HIS A 108 -9.29 0.77 9.15
C HIS A 108 -8.98 -0.32 8.11
N LEU A 109 -7.98 -0.05 7.27
CA LEU A 109 -7.23 -1.10 6.58
C LEU A 109 -6.02 -1.45 7.44
N GLU A 110 -5.84 -2.74 7.73
CA GLU A 110 -4.62 -3.23 8.36
C GLU A 110 -3.61 -3.63 7.28
N LEU A 111 -2.42 -3.02 7.31
CA LEU A 111 -1.26 -3.41 6.52
C LEU A 111 -0.24 -4.07 7.44
N ARG A 112 -0.01 -5.37 7.27
CA ARG A 112 1.10 -6.09 7.90
C ARG A 112 2.26 -6.18 6.92
N VAL A 113 3.45 -5.83 7.39
CA VAL A 113 4.71 -5.92 6.64
C VAL A 113 5.61 -6.96 7.29
N GLU A 114 6.24 -7.79 6.47
CA GLU A 114 7.33 -8.67 6.84
C GLU A 114 8.43 -8.54 5.78
N ALA A 115 9.56 -7.93 6.15
CA ALA A 115 10.59 -7.52 5.20
C ALA A 115 12.00 -7.81 5.75
N PRO A 116 13.01 -8.04 4.89
CA PRO A 116 14.41 -8.07 5.35
C PRO A 116 14.76 -6.77 6.07
N PHE A 117 15.53 -6.87 7.15
CA PHE A 117 16.02 -5.71 7.89
C PHE A 117 17.43 -5.36 7.46
N PHE A 118 17.56 -4.29 6.67
CA PHE A 118 18.82 -3.80 6.13
C PHE A 118 19.59 -2.97 7.15
N ASN A 119 18.91 -2.48 8.18
CA ASN A 119 19.50 -1.70 9.27
C ASN A 119 20.20 -0.44 8.73
N ASP A 120 19.49 0.27 7.85
CA ASP A 120 19.95 1.55 7.33
C ASP A 120 20.02 2.61 8.44
N VAL A 121 20.64 3.75 8.10
CA VAL A 121 20.64 4.91 8.99
C VAL A 121 19.22 5.32 9.36
N ALA A 122 19.01 5.68 10.61
CA ALA A 122 17.69 6.11 11.08
C ALA A 122 17.27 7.44 10.40
N PRO A 123 15.96 7.63 10.16
CA PRO A 123 15.41 8.93 9.76
C PRO A 123 15.78 10.04 10.75
N PRO A 124 15.81 11.32 10.33
CA PRO A 124 16.26 12.42 11.19
C PRO A 124 15.20 12.81 12.24
N CYS A 125 14.01 12.23 12.14
CA CYS A 125 12.93 12.38 13.10
C CYS A 125 13.32 11.71 14.42
N ALA A 126 13.38 12.51 15.50
CA ALA A 126 13.98 12.10 16.76
C ALA A 126 13.31 10.88 17.43
N GLU A 127 12.00 10.71 17.25
CA GLU A 127 11.22 9.64 17.87
C GLU A 127 10.38 8.88 16.83
N PRO A 128 10.03 7.60 17.09
CA PRO A 128 9.03 6.88 16.30
C PRO A 128 7.72 7.66 16.18
N GLY A 129 7.14 7.70 14.99
CA GLY A 129 5.95 8.49 14.69
C GLY A 129 5.94 9.04 13.26
N PRO A 130 5.05 10.02 12.98
CA PRO A 130 5.02 10.73 11.72
C PRO A 130 6.39 11.33 11.38
N CYS A 131 6.89 11.07 10.17
CA CYS A 131 8.19 11.53 9.71
C CYS A 131 8.17 11.85 8.22
N PHE A 132 8.19 13.13 7.86
CA PHE A 132 8.31 13.55 6.48
C PHE A 132 9.68 13.21 5.86
N GLY A 133 9.70 12.74 4.61
CA GLY A 133 10.93 12.37 3.91
C GLY A 133 11.39 10.94 4.17
N LEU A 134 10.49 10.04 4.56
CA LEU A 134 10.83 8.68 4.95
C LEU A 134 11.32 7.83 3.75
N TRP A 135 10.94 8.16 2.52
CA TRP A 135 11.48 7.64 1.26
C TRP A 135 13.01 7.72 1.10
N ASP A 136 13.68 8.62 1.82
CA ASP A 136 15.15 8.73 1.85
C ASP A 136 15.80 7.67 2.78
N TYR A 137 15.03 6.77 3.40
CA TYR A 137 15.48 5.78 4.40
C TYR A 137 14.93 4.37 4.13
N GLU A 138 15.29 3.37 4.94
CA GLU A 138 14.69 2.03 4.82
C GLU A 138 13.19 2.08 5.09
N VAL A 139 12.39 1.76 4.07
CA VAL A 139 10.95 2.02 4.07
C VAL A 139 10.20 1.04 3.17
N VAL A 140 8.97 0.73 3.55
CA VAL A 140 7.96 0.14 2.69
C VAL A 140 6.86 1.16 2.45
N GLU A 141 6.52 1.35 1.18
CA GLU A 141 5.52 2.31 0.72
C GLU A 141 4.32 1.54 0.16
N ALA A 142 3.12 2.02 0.42
CA ALA A 142 1.87 1.49 -0.11
C ALA A 142 0.98 2.61 -0.61
N PHE A 143 0.35 2.37 -1.75
CA PHE A 143 -0.28 3.40 -2.53
C PHE A 143 -1.64 2.97 -3.02
N PHE A 144 -2.68 3.79 -2.85
CA PHE A 144 -4.04 3.46 -3.23
C PHE A 144 -4.70 4.59 -4.02
N LEU A 145 -4.97 4.33 -5.30
CA LEU A 145 -5.42 5.32 -6.29
C LEU A 145 -6.92 5.20 -6.59
N ALA A 146 -7.61 6.34 -6.63
CA ALA A 146 -8.96 6.49 -7.15
C ALA A 146 -8.99 7.00 -8.61
N PRO A 147 -10.10 6.80 -9.35
CA PRO A 147 -10.25 7.20 -10.75
C PRO A 147 -10.10 8.71 -11.02
N ASP A 148 -10.27 9.55 -10.00
CA ASP A 148 -10.15 11.00 -10.08
C ASP A 148 -8.74 11.50 -9.71
N ASN A 149 -7.75 10.61 -9.78
CA ASN A 149 -6.33 10.85 -9.47
C ASN A 149 -6.03 11.25 -8.03
N LYS A 150 -7.00 11.12 -7.11
CA LYS A 150 -6.70 11.20 -5.68
C LYS A 150 -6.11 9.89 -5.22
N TYR A 151 -5.11 9.97 -4.36
CA TYR A 151 -4.51 8.79 -3.76
C TYR A 151 -4.04 9.05 -2.35
N ILE A 152 -3.92 7.97 -1.60
CA ILE A 152 -3.21 7.93 -0.32
C ILE A 152 -1.89 7.19 -0.55
N GLU A 153 -0.85 7.73 0.06
CA GLU A 153 0.48 7.15 0.16
C GLU A 153 0.77 6.91 1.64
N ILE A 154 1.22 5.69 1.95
CA ILE A 154 1.54 5.24 3.29
C ILE A 154 2.98 4.72 3.27
N GLU A 155 3.81 5.25 4.15
CA GLU A 155 5.19 4.83 4.30
C GLU A 155 5.41 4.31 5.72
N VAL A 156 6.11 3.19 5.86
CA VAL A 156 6.40 2.57 7.15
C VAL A 156 7.85 2.08 7.18
N GLY A 157 8.59 2.53 8.20
CA GLY A 157 9.99 2.19 8.40
C GLY A 157 10.20 1.24 9.59
N PRO A 158 11.27 0.43 9.58
CA PRO A 158 11.50 -0.61 10.58
C PRO A 158 11.75 -0.05 12.00
N LEU A 159 12.00 1.25 12.14
CA LEU A 159 12.26 1.93 13.41
C LEU A 159 11.02 2.60 14.02
N GLY A 160 9.82 2.34 13.49
CA GLY A 160 8.57 2.88 14.03
C GLY A 160 8.19 4.25 13.45
N HIS A 161 8.99 4.79 12.53
CA HIS A 161 8.63 5.95 11.74
C HIS A 161 7.60 5.57 10.68
N HIS A 162 6.65 6.48 10.43
CA HIS A 162 5.66 6.32 9.38
C HIS A 162 5.32 7.66 8.74
N LEU A 163 4.71 7.63 7.57
CA LEU A 163 4.16 8.80 6.90
C LEU A 163 2.84 8.44 6.24
N ILE A 164 1.87 9.34 6.31
CA ILE A 164 0.69 9.29 5.45
C ILE A 164 0.61 10.63 4.72
N LEU A 165 0.46 10.55 3.40
CA LEU A 165 0.14 11.67 2.54
C LEU A 165 -1.23 11.43 1.88
N LEU A 166 -2.04 12.48 1.80
CA LEU A 166 -3.23 12.52 0.94
C LEU A 166 -2.90 13.41 -0.25
N LEU A 167 -3.04 12.89 -1.47
CA LEU A 167 -2.63 13.59 -2.68
C LEU A 167 -3.80 13.75 -3.66
N ASN A 168 -3.79 14.85 -4.41
CA ASN A 168 -4.77 15.17 -5.44
C ASN A 168 -4.06 15.37 -6.78
N GLY A 169 -3.78 14.28 -7.48
CA GLY A 169 -2.83 14.26 -8.57
C GLY A 169 -1.39 14.08 -8.08
N GLU A 170 -0.53 13.79 -9.02
CA GLU A 170 0.89 13.52 -8.80
C GLU A 170 1.59 14.69 -8.09
N ARG A 171 2.36 14.34 -7.04
CA ARG A 171 3.18 15.25 -6.23
C ARG A 171 2.43 16.49 -5.71
N ASN A 172 1.15 16.30 -5.40
CA ASN A 172 0.26 17.35 -4.93
C ASN A 172 -0.37 16.93 -3.60
N ALA A 173 0.44 16.88 -2.55
CA ALA A 173 -0.03 16.63 -1.21
C ALA A 173 -0.99 17.73 -0.72
N ILE A 174 -2.21 17.32 -0.40
CA ILE A 174 -3.26 18.16 0.20
C ILE A 174 -3.34 18.00 1.73
N ALA A 175 -2.74 16.92 2.26
CA ALA A 175 -2.49 16.71 3.68
C ALA A 175 -1.28 15.77 3.84
N GLN A 176 -0.53 15.93 4.92
CA GLN A 176 0.71 15.20 5.20
C GLN A 176 0.83 14.91 6.70
N GLU A 177 1.64 13.91 7.05
CA GLU A 177 1.92 13.52 8.44
C GLU A 177 0.65 13.20 9.24
N LEU A 178 -0.35 12.59 8.58
CA LEU A 178 -1.60 12.20 9.24
C LEU A 178 -1.34 11.09 10.28
N PRO A 179 -2.03 11.11 11.43
CA PRO A 179 -1.81 10.14 12.48
C PRO A 179 -2.25 8.74 12.06
N MET A 180 -1.44 7.73 12.42
CA MET A 180 -1.72 6.32 12.18
C MET A 180 -1.29 5.50 13.39
N GLU A 181 -2.03 4.44 13.72
CA GLU A 181 -1.50 3.44 14.65
C GLU A 181 -0.48 2.58 13.90
N TYR A 182 0.77 2.64 14.33
CA TYR A 182 1.87 1.87 13.75
C TYR A 182 2.70 1.20 14.84
N SER A 183 2.99 -0.09 14.65
CA SER A 183 3.71 -0.92 15.62
C SER A 183 4.67 -1.86 14.91
N VAL A 184 5.95 -1.76 15.24
CA VAL A 184 6.98 -2.75 14.87
C VAL A 184 6.98 -3.84 15.94
N THR A 185 6.65 -5.07 15.53
CA THR A 185 6.50 -6.22 16.42
C THR A 185 7.79 -7.03 16.58
N SER A 186 8.66 -7.02 15.58
CA SER A 186 9.99 -7.62 15.66
C SER A 186 10.96 -6.91 14.73
N GLN A 187 12.23 -6.88 15.11
CA GLN A 187 13.33 -6.41 14.29
C GLN A 187 14.58 -7.20 14.67
N GLU A 188 15.14 -7.95 13.72
CA GLU A 188 16.35 -8.76 13.92
C GLU A 188 17.44 -8.28 12.96
N ILE A 189 18.58 -7.84 13.50
CA ILE A 189 19.74 -7.40 12.69
C ILE A 189 20.22 -8.54 11.81
N GLY A 190 20.23 -8.32 10.49
CA GLY A 190 20.58 -9.35 9.50
C GLY A 190 19.47 -10.37 9.24
N GLY A 191 18.29 -10.15 9.80
CA GLY A 191 17.10 -10.98 9.65
C GLY A 191 15.94 -10.20 9.05
N THR A 192 14.78 -10.30 9.69
CA THR A 192 13.51 -9.74 9.22
C THR A 192 12.96 -8.77 10.24
N TRP A 193 12.29 -7.72 9.78
CA TRP A 193 11.42 -6.90 10.61
C TRP A 193 9.95 -7.14 10.26
N THR A 194 9.10 -7.06 11.28
CA THR A 194 7.66 -7.18 11.13
C THR A 194 6.97 -5.98 11.75
N ALA A 195 5.95 -5.48 11.08
CA ALA A 195 5.14 -4.38 11.60
C ALA A 195 3.69 -4.46 11.14
N THR A 196 2.84 -3.73 11.86
CA THR A 196 1.44 -3.54 11.55
C THR A 196 1.11 -2.06 11.56
N ALA A 197 0.51 -1.58 10.47
CA ALA A 197 -0.09 -0.27 10.33
C ALA A 197 -1.61 -0.39 10.25
N LYS A 198 -2.34 0.46 10.97
CA LYS A 198 -3.80 0.58 10.85
C LYS A 198 -4.16 1.93 10.25
N ILE A 199 -4.50 1.91 8.96
CA ILE A 199 -4.79 3.10 8.18
C ILE A 199 -6.30 3.40 8.30
N PRO A 200 -6.72 4.53 8.88
CA PRO A 200 -8.15 4.86 8.99
C PRO A 200 -8.86 4.86 7.63
N VAL A 201 -10.02 4.20 7.51
CA VAL A 201 -10.77 4.14 6.24
C VAL A 201 -11.16 5.52 5.71
N GLY A 202 -11.34 6.49 6.62
CA GLY A 202 -11.66 7.88 6.28
C GLY A 202 -10.55 8.62 5.54
N TYR A 203 -9.34 8.08 5.45
CA TYR A 203 -8.23 8.67 4.72
C TYR A 203 -8.20 8.27 3.24
N PHE A 204 -8.83 7.15 2.88
CA PHE A 204 -8.83 6.67 1.51
C PHE A 204 -9.72 7.55 0.62
N PRO A 205 -9.31 7.81 -0.63
CA PRO A 205 -10.20 8.45 -1.58
C PRO A 205 -11.41 7.54 -1.89
N PRO A 206 -12.56 8.12 -2.26
CA PRO A 206 -13.71 7.31 -2.66
C PRO A 206 -13.35 6.41 -3.85
N LYS A 207 -13.62 5.11 -3.73
CA LYS A 207 -13.43 4.09 -4.79
C LYS A 207 -11.97 3.93 -5.25
N VAL A 208 -11.14 3.36 -4.40
CA VAL A 208 -9.81 2.89 -4.80
C VAL A 208 -9.95 1.82 -5.89
N GLU A 209 -9.32 2.02 -7.05
CA GLU A 209 -9.35 1.07 -8.18
C GLU A 209 -8.02 0.34 -8.41
N ARG A 210 -6.91 0.99 -8.05
CA ARG A 210 -5.55 0.54 -8.31
C ARG A 210 -4.72 0.75 -7.06
N TRP A 211 -3.70 -0.09 -6.90
CA TRP A 211 -2.75 0.05 -5.82
C TRP A 211 -1.39 -0.49 -6.24
N ASN A 212 -0.34 -0.05 -5.53
CA ASN A 212 1.00 -0.60 -5.65
C ASN A 212 1.71 -0.54 -4.30
N ALA A 213 2.85 -1.20 -4.20
CA ALA A 213 3.73 -1.08 -3.07
C ALA A 213 5.19 -1.15 -3.49
N TYR A 214 6.02 -0.46 -2.73
CA TYR A 214 7.46 -0.35 -2.96
C TYR A 214 8.23 -0.67 -1.69
N ALA A 215 9.47 -1.06 -1.85
CA ALA A 215 10.43 -1.16 -0.75
C ALA A 215 11.71 -0.48 -1.19
N ILE A 216 12.23 0.39 -0.33
CA ILE A 216 13.44 1.15 -0.59
C ILE A 216 14.41 0.95 0.57
N HIS A 217 15.67 0.69 0.24
CA HIS A 217 16.77 0.55 1.19
C HIS A 217 18.10 0.83 0.49
N ASN A 218 19.20 0.92 1.24
CA ASN A 218 20.53 1.02 0.65
C ASN A 218 20.93 -0.26 -0.07
N ASN A 219 21.63 -0.10 -1.19
CA ASN A 219 22.17 -1.23 -1.94
C ASN A 219 23.26 -1.93 -1.13
N ALA A 220 23.14 -3.25 -1.00
CA ALA A 220 24.06 -4.07 -0.19
C ALA A 220 25.53 -3.99 -0.65
N SER A 221 25.78 -3.76 -1.94
CA SER A 221 27.14 -3.65 -2.52
C SER A 221 27.65 -2.21 -2.62
N ASN A 222 26.76 -1.22 -2.57
CA ASN A 222 27.10 0.19 -2.62
C ASN A 222 26.12 1.02 -1.78
N PRO A 223 26.43 1.27 -0.50
CA PRO A 223 25.54 2.01 0.40
C PRO A 223 25.28 3.47 0.02
N LEU A 224 25.98 4.00 -1.00
CA LEU A 224 25.69 5.32 -1.58
C LEU A 224 24.58 5.29 -2.64
N LYS A 225 24.10 4.09 -2.99
CA LYS A 225 22.99 3.87 -3.91
C LYS A 225 21.81 3.25 -3.17
N ARG A 226 20.63 3.51 -3.70
CA ARG A 226 19.36 2.99 -3.21
C ARG A 226 18.84 1.93 -4.16
N ASP A 227 18.34 0.85 -3.59
CA ASP A 227 17.57 -0.15 -4.30
C ASP A 227 16.09 0.20 -4.16
N TYR A 228 15.39 0.21 -5.29
CA TYR A 228 13.95 0.48 -5.36
C TYR A 228 13.27 -0.77 -5.88
N GLN A 229 12.34 -1.30 -5.10
CA GLN A 229 11.60 -2.52 -5.42
C GLN A 229 10.13 -2.19 -5.60
N SER A 230 9.43 -2.97 -6.41
CA SER A 230 8.02 -2.73 -6.72
C SER A 230 7.25 -4.03 -6.80
N LEU A 231 6.04 -4.03 -6.22
CA LEU A 231 5.08 -5.13 -6.34
C LEU A 231 4.61 -5.30 -7.79
N PHE A 232 4.28 -4.18 -8.44
CA PHE A 232 3.97 -4.11 -9.86
C PHE A 232 5.03 -3.25 -10.56
N PRO A 233 6.16 -3.84 -10.97
CA PRO A 233 7.26 -3.10 -11.58
C PRO A 233 6.92 -2.64 -12.99
N VAL A 234 7.65 -1.62 -13.46
CA VAL A 234 7.64 -1.28 -14.88
C VAL A 234 8.50 -2.27 -15.67
N PRO A 235 8.13 -2.62 -16.91
CA PRO A 235 8.97 -3.39 -17.81
C PRO A 235 10.38 -2.80 -17.96
N THR A 236 11.37 -3.69 -18.04
CA THR A 236 12.78 -3.30 -18.19
C THR A 236 12.98 -2.41 -19.43
N GLY A 237 13.60 -1.25 -19.23
CA GLY A 237 13.93 -0.30 -20.30
C GLY A 237 12.80 0.68 -20.66
N GLU A 238 11.64 0.61 -20.01
CA GLU A 238 10.54 1.55 -20.26
C GLU A 238 10.81 2.93 -19.63
N LEU A 239 11.41 2.95 -18.44
CA LEU A 239 11.79 4.18 -17.74
C LEU A 239 13.31 4.22 -17.46
N PRO A 240 13.91 5.41 -17.41
CA PRO A 240 15.35 5.56 -17.17
C PRO A 240 15.75 5.46 -15.69
N ALA A 241 14.80 5.62 -14.77
CA ALA A 241 15.01 5.65 -13.32
C ALA A 241 13.72 5.25 -12.58
N PRO A 242 13.81 4.79 -11.31
CA PRO A 242 12.65 4.45 -10.47
C PRO A 242 11.77 5.65 -10.12
N ASP A 243 12.31 6.87 -10.24
CA ASP A 243 11.70 8.11 -9.75
C ASP A 243 12.42 9.35 -10.32
N LEU A 244 11.89 9.94 -11.39
CA LEU A 244 12.25 11.28 -11.90
C LEU A 244 11.00 12.03 -12.34
#